data_AF-A0A7C1H3I9-F1
#
_entry.id   AF-A0A7C1H3I9-F1
#
_cell.length_a   1.000
_cell.length_b   1.000
_cell.length_c   1.000
_cell.angle_alpha   90.00
_cell.angle_beta   90.00
_cell.angle_gamma   90.00
#
_symmetry.space_group_name_H-M   'P 1'
#
loop_
_entity.id
_entity.type
_entity.pdbx_description
1 polymer ?
#
loop_
_entity_poly.entity_id
_entity_poly.type
_entity_poly.pdbx_seq_one_letter_code
_entity_poly.pdbx_strand_id
1 'polypeptide(L)'
;MLSHYAYNKRWRSRYPNLRHKQKKRYYRKHNYSQAANVKRWSEKEEKLILSPKRPGDVELAKQLSRSVQAIQIKRSRLKKQKNLKEGK
;
A
#
# COMPACT_ATOMS: atom_id res chain seq x y z
N MET A 1 32.10 29.13 -4.85
CA MET A 1 31.73 27.73 -4.52
C MET A 1 30.41 27.39 -5.17
N LEU A 2 30.26 26.21 -5.78
CA LEU A 2 28.94 25.76 -6.26
C LEU A 2 28.00 25.55 -5.06
N SER A 3 26.76 26.02 -5.16
CA SER A 3 25.71 25.68 -4.21
C SER A 3 25.62 24.16 -4.04
N HIS A 4 25.42 23.71 -2.80
CA HIS A 4 25.23 22.30 -2.46
C HIS A 4 24.15 21.63 -3.33
N TYR A 5 23.13 22.39 -3.74
CA TYR A 5 22.09 21.94 -4.66
C TYR A 5 22.60 21.71 -6.08
N ALA A 6 23.36 22.66 -6.62
CA ALA A 6 23.92 22.59 -7.98
C ALA A 6 24.91 21.42 -8.12
N TYR A 7 25.72 21.18 -7.09
CA TYR A 7 26.61 20.01 -7.00
C TYR A 7 25.82 18.69 -7.04
N ASN A 8 24.82 18.54 -6.17
CA ASN A 8 23.98 17.34 -6.12
C ASN A 8 23.20 17.11 -7.42
N LYS A 9 22.71 18.17 -8.07
CA LYS A 9 22.02 18.06 -9.37
C LYS A 9 22.95 17.49 -10.44
N ARG A 10 24.18 18.03 -10.57
CA ARG A 10 25.18 17.51 -11.53
C ARG A 10 25.59 16.07 -11.23
N TRP A 11 25.70 15.70 -9.95
CA TRP A 11 26.01 14.32 -9.55
C TRP A 11 24.88 13.34 -9.92
N ARG A 12 23.62 13.71 -9.65
CA ARG A 12 22.44 12.89 -9.99
C ARG A 12 22.28 12.64 -11.48
N SER A 13 22.65 13.60 -12.32
CA SER A 13 22.64 13.44 -13.78
C SER A 13 23.78 12.55 -14.28
N ARG A 14 24.98 12.66 -13.69
CA ARG A 14 26.15 11.85 -14.09
C ARG A 14 26.05 10.39 -13.63
N TYR A 15 25.37 10.12 -12.53
CA TYR A 15 25.30 8.77 -11.94
C TYR A 15 23.86 8.30 -11.65
N PRO A 16 23.00 8.15 -12.68
CA PRO A 16 21.60 7.77 -12.49
C PRO A 16 21.44 6.40 -11.81
N ASN A 17 22.31 5.44 -12.15
CA ASN A 17 22.29 4.08 -11.60
C ASN A 17 22.68 4.05 -10.11
N LEU A 18 23.72 4.81 -9.71
CA LEU A 18 24.13 4.90 -8.30
C LEU A 18 23.07 5.61 -7.46
N ARG A 19 22.46 6.68 -7.99
CA ARG A 19 21.29 7.33 -7.38
C ARG A 19 20.15 6.34 -7.18
N HIS A 20 19.84 5.51 -8.18
CA HIS A 20 18.79 4.50 -8.09
C HIS A 20 19.11 3.46 -6.99
N LYS A 21 20.35 2.95 -6.96
CA LYS A 21 20.82 2.02 -5.92
C LYS A 21 20.70 2.65 -4.53
N GLN A 22 21.12 3.91 -4.36
CA GLN A 22 21.04 4.62 -3.09
C GLN A 22 19.59 4.85 -2.65
N LYS A 23 18.71 5.26 -3.57
CA LYS A 23 17.26 5.39 -3.32
C LYS A 23 16.64 4.06 -2.91
N LYS A 24 17.00 2.96 -3.58
CA LYS A 24 16.54 1.61 -3.24
C LYS A 24 17.02 1.19 -1.85
N ARG A 25 18.27 1.48 -1.49
CA ARG A 25 18.82 1.22 -0.15
C ARG A 25 18.08 2.02 0.93
N TYR A 26 17.82 3.31 0.68
CA TYR A 26 17.06 4.17 1.57
C TYR A 26 15.65 3.61 1.82
N TYR A 27 14.89 3.28 0.77
CA TYR A 27 13.57 2.68 0.95
C TYR A 27 13.62 1.33 1.64
N ARG A 28 14.59 0.47 1.34
CA ARG A 28 14.74 -0.80 2.06
C ARG A 28 14.94 -0.56 3.56
N LYS A 29 15.81 0.38 3.94
CA LYS A 29 16.08 0.70 5.35
C LYS A 29 14.82 1.24 6.06
N HIS A 30 14.07 2.12 5.41
CA HIS A 30 12.97 2.86 6.05
C HIS A 30 11.56 2.27 5.82
N ASN A 31 11.37 1.45 4.80
CA ASN A 31 10.09 0.76 4.52
C ASN A 31 10.06 -0.68 5.03
N TYR A 32 11.15 -1.22 5.59
CA TYR A 32 11.16 -2.60 6.12
C TYR A 32 10.14 -2.80 7.24
N SER A 33 10.04 -1.83 8.16
CA SER A 33 9.05 -1.85 9.24
C SER A 33 7.61 -1.66 8.76
N GLN A 34 7.40 -0.95 7.65
CA GLN A 34 6.07 -0.78 7.07
C GLN A 34 5.63 -2.02 6.26
N ALA A 35 6.56 -2.68 5.56
CA ALA A 35 6.28 -3.89 4.79
C ALA A 35 6.04 -5.12 5.69
N ALA A 36 6.75 -5.22 6.82
CA ALA A 36 6.58 -6.32 7.78
C ALA A 36 5.22 -6.27 8.51
N ASN A 37 4.63 -5.08 8.68
CA ASN A 37 3.37 -4.88 9.39
C ASN A 37 2.12 -4.90 8.48
N VAL A 38 2.23 -5.41 7.24
CA VAL A 38 1.07 -5.57 6.36
C VAL A 38 0.22 -6.74 6.85
N LYS A 39 -0.71 -6.45 7.78
CA LYS A 39 -1.72 -7.41 8.25
C LYS A 39 -2.45 -8.00 7.05
N ARG A 40 -2.30 -9.30 6.78
CA ARG A 40 -3.03 -10.00 5.70
C ARG A 40 -4.52 -10.01 6.01
N TRP A 41 -5.36 -9.98 4.98
CA TRP A 41 -6.80 -10.14 5.15
C TRP A 41 -7.13 -11.61 5.35
N SER A 42 -7.85 -11.95 6.41
CA SER A 42 -8.37 -13.31 6.61
C SER A 42 -9.65 -13.52 5.82
N GLU A 43 -9.97 -14.76 5.49
CA GLU A 43 -11.23 -15.10 4.80
C GLU A 43 -12.47 -14.63 5.58
N LYS A 44 -12.42 -14.67 6.92
CA LYS A 44 -13.50 -14.18 7.78
C LYS A 44 -13.70 -12.67 7.61
N GLU A 45 -12.61 -11.90 7.59
CA GLU A 45 -12.67 -10.45 7.32
C GLU A 45 -13.22 -10.17 5.92
N GLU A 46 -12.79 -10.92 4.91
CA GLU A 46 -13.26 -10.74 3.53
C GLU A 46 -14.75 -11.03 3.39
N LYS A 47 -15.24 -12.12 4.00
CA LYS A 47 -16.67 -12.46 4.04
C LYS A 47 -17.48 -11.38 4.75
N LEU A 48 -16.98 -10.83 5.86
CA LEU A 48 -17.65 -9.75 6.58
C LEU A 48 -17.75 -8.48 5.73
N ILE A 49 -16.69 -8.13 5.00
CA ILE A 49 -16.66 -6.94 4.12
C ILE A 49 -17.64 -7.07 2.93
N LEU A 50 -17.85 -8.28 2.44
CA LEU A 50 -18.77 -8.57 1.33
C LEU A 50 -20.21 -8.84 1.77
N SER A 51 -20.47 -9.06 3.06
CA SER A 51 -21.79 -9.40 3.56
C SER A 51 -22.83 -8.32 3.21
N PRO A 52 -24.04 -8.69 2.75
CA PRO A 52 -25.09 -7.73 2.42
C PRO A 52 -25.62 -6.99 3.65
N LYS A 53 -25.59 -7.62 4.84
CA LYS A 53 -26.00 -7.03 6.13
C LYS A 53 -24.82 -6.48 6.94
N ARG A 54 -23.74 -6.09 6.27
CA ARG A 54 -22.54 -5.60 6.97
C ARG A 54 -22.80 -4.23 7.63
N PRO A 55 -22.10 -3.94 8.74
CA PRO A 55 -22.11 -2.62 9.35
C PRO A 55 -21.42 -1.56 8.47
N GLY A 56 -21.53 -0.30 8.87
CA GLY A 56 -20.91 0.84 8.17
C GLY A 56 -19.39 0.73 8.10
N ASP A 57 -18.75 1.44 7.18
CA ASP A 57 -17.30 1.34 6.99
C ASP A 57 -16.50 1.79 8.21
N VAL A 58 -17.03 2.76 8.97
CA VAL A 58 -16.45 3.24 10.23
C VAL A 58 -16.51 2.17 11.32
N GLU A 59 -17.62 1.44 11.41
CA GLU A 59 -17.80 0.36 12.39
C GLU A 59 -16.93 -0.85 12.03
N LEU A 60 -16.89 -1.23 10.75
CA LEU A 60 -15.97 -2.25 10.26
C LEU A 60 -14.51 -1.88 10.53
N ALA A 61 -14.14 -0.61 10.39
CA ALA A 61 -12.79 -0.13 10.68
C ALA A 61 -12.41 -0.38 12.14
N LYS A 62 -13.32 -0.05 13.06
CA LYS A 62 -13.14 -0.32 14.49
C LYS A 62 -13.06 -1.82 14.77
N GLN A 63 -14.00 -2.60 14.24
CA GLN A 63 -14.09 -4.05 14.49
C GLN A 63 -12.88 -4.83 13.95
N LEU A 64 -12.36 -4.45 12.78
CA LEU A 64 -11.24 -5.14 12.13
C LEU A 64 -9.86 -4.54 12.47
N SER A 65 -9.86 -3.47 13.27
CA SER A 65 -8.68 -2.66 13.62
C SER A 65 -7.91 -2.22 12.37
N ARG A 66 -8.63 -1.68 11.39
CA ARG A 66 -8.08 -1.20 10.11
C ARG A 66 -8.60 0.19 9.78
N SER A 67 -7.94 0.90 8.88
CA SER A 67 -8.49 2.16 8.38
C SER A 67 -9.70 1.94 7.49
N VAL A 68 -10.62 2.92 7.49
CA VAL A 68 -11.78 2.98 6.59
C VAL A 68 -11.34 2.83 5.13
N GLN A 69 -10.28 3.53 4.75
CA GLN A 69 -9.73 3.47 3.40
C GLN A 69 -9.26 2.06 3.02
N ALA A 70 -8.62 1.33 3.94
CA ALA A 70 -8.18 -0.04 3.68
C ALA A 70 -9.38 -0.97 3.41
N ILE A 71 -10.47 -0.80 4.15
CA ILE A 71 -11.71 -1.56 3.95
C ILE A 71 -12.34 -1.25 2.59
N GLN A 72 -12.44 0.02 2.21
CA GLN A 72 -12.98 0.45 0.92
C GLN A 72 -12.18 -0.11 -0.26
N ILE A 73 -10.84 0.00 -0.20
CA ILE A 73 -9.93 -0.57 -1.20
C ILE A 73 -10.13 -2.08 -1.30
N LYS A 74 -10.17 -2.78 -0.15
CA LYS A 74 -10.35 -4.24 -0.13
C LYS A 74 -11.69 -4.64 -0.72
N ARG A 75 -12.78 -3.94 -0.38
CA ARG A 75 -14.13 -4.20 -0.92
C ARG A 75 -14.16 -4.06 -2.44
N SER A 76 -13.59 -2.98 -2.97
CA SER A 76 -13.52 -2.75 -4.42
C SER A 76 -12.79 -3.90 -5.13
N ARG A 77 -11.64 -4.33 -4.58
CA ARG A 77 -10.88 -5.46 -5.12
C ARG A 77 -11.65 -6.78 -5.07
N LEU A 78 -12.33 -7.08 -3.96
CA LEU A 78 -13.13 -8.29 -3.80
C LEU A 78 -14.31 -8.32 -4.78
N LYS A 79 -15.00 -7.19 -4.98
CA LYS A 79 -16.06 -7.08 -5.99
C LYS A 79 -15.52 -7.34 -7.40
N LYS A 80 -14.38 -6.73 -7.76
CA LYS A 80 -13.74 -6.97 -9.07
C LYS A 80 -13.41 -8.44 -9.28
N GLN A 81 -12.85 -9.10 -8.25
CA GLN A 81 -12.53 -10.53 -8.29
C GLN A 81 -13.78 -11.40 -8.42
N LYS A 82 -14.88 -11.06 -7.75
CA LYS A 82 -16.15 -11.78 -7.87
C LYS A 82 -16.72 -11.67 -9.28
N ASN A 83 -16.79 -10.45 -9.83
CA ASN A 83 -17.27 -10.21 -11.20
C ASN A 83 -16.42 -10.95 -12.25
N LEU A 84 -15.11 -11.02 -12.06
CA LEU A 84 -14.19 -11.79 -12.92
C LEU A 84 -14.45 -13.31 -12.87
N LYS A 85 -15.00 -13.83 -11.78
CA LYS A 85 -15.34 -15.25 -11.61
C LYS A 85 -16.73 -15.57 -12.17
N GLU A 86 -17.68 -14.64 -12.07
CA GLU A 86 -19.05 -14.80 -12.55
C GLU A 86 -19.21 -14.50 -14.05
N GLY A 87 -18.31 -13.71 -14.64
CA GLY A 87 -18.27 -13.43 -16.08
C GLY A 87 -17.51 -14.46 -16.92
N LYS A 88 -17.46 -15.72 -16.48
CA LYS A 88 -16.87 -16.86 -17.20
C LYS A 88 -17.90 -17.94 -17.41
#